data_AF-A0A377AYF7-F1
#
_entry.id   AF-A0A377AYF7-F1
#
_cell.length_a   1.000
_cell.length_b   1.000
_cell.length_c   1.000
_cell.angle_alpha   90.00
_cell.angle_beta   90.00
_cell.angle_gamma   90.00
#
_symmetry.space_group_name_H-M   'P 1'
#
loop_
_entity.id
_entity.type
_entity.pdbx_description
1 polymer ?
#
loop_
_entity_poly.entity_id
_entity_poly.type
_entity_poly.pdbx_seq_one_letter_code
_entity_poly.pdbx_strand_id
1 'polypeptide(L)'
;MLGIPLGTYLSQEFSWRYTFLLIAVFNIAGDGIGLFWVPDIRDEAKGKLREQFHFLRSPAPWLIFAATMFGNAGVFAWFSYVKPYMMFISGFSERR
;
A
#
# COMPACT_ATOMS: atom_id res chain seq x y z
N MET A 1 -4.86 10.93 -5.36
CA MET A 1 -3.40 11.22 -5.28
C MET A 1 -3.05 12.51 -4.54
N LEU A 2 -4.01 13.36 -4.14
CA LEU A 2 -3.74 14.60 -3.40
C LEU A 2 -3.27 14.40 -1.94
N GLY A 3 -3.55 13.23 -1.34
CA GLY A 3 -3.17 12.95 0.04
C GLY A 3 -1.67 12.88 0.28
N ILE A 4 -0.88 12.43 -0.71
CA ILE A 4 0.58 12.32 -0.57
C ILE A 4 1.25 13.70 -0.56
N PRO A 5 1.00 14.62 -1.53
CA PRO A 5 1.52 15.98 -1.46
C PRO A 5 1.13 16.73 -0.18
N LEU A 6 -0.14 16.62 0.24
CA LEU A 6 -0.63 17.23 1.48
C LEU A 6 0.06 16.66 2.72
N GLY A 7 0.21 15.34 2.80
CA GLY A 7 0.87 14.68 3.93
C GLY A 7 2.35 15.06 4.04
N THR A 8 3.06 15.15 2.91
CA THR A 8 4.45 15.60 2.86
C THR A 8 4.58 17.07 3.28
N TYR A 9 3.73 17.96 2.76
CA TYR A 9 3.73 19.38 3.14
C TYR A 9 3.50 19.57 4.64
N LEU A 10 2.50 18.89 5.20
CA LEU A 10 2.20 18.97 6.63
C LEU A 10 3.32 18.39 7.52
N SER A 11 3.99 17.34 7.04
CA SER A 11 5.12 16.73 7.74
C SER A 11 6.39 17.59 7.70
N GLN A 12 6.58 18.41 6.65
CA GLN A 12 7.72 19.33 6.55
C GLN A 12 7.52 20.59 7.41
N GLU A 13 6.30 21.14 7.46
CA GLU A 13 6.03 22.40 8.17
C GLU A 13 5.77 22.22 9.67
N PHE A 14 5.00 21.20 10.07
CA PHE A 14 4.54 21.09 11.46
C PHE A 14 5.31 20.02 12.24
N SER A 15 5.12 18.75 11.86
CA SER A 15 5.84 17.59 12.38
C SER A 15 5.17 16.33 11.83
N TRP A 16 5.94 15.27 11.61
CA TRP A 16 5.42 13.95 11.22
C TRP A 16 4.32 13.43 12.16
N ARG A 17 4.38 13.75 13.46
CA ARG A 17 3.41 13.29 14.47
C ARG A 17 1.98 13.74 14.16
N TYR A 18 1.80 14.98 13.70
CA TYR A 18 0.47 15.52 13.38
C TYR A 18 -0.11 14.88 12.13
N THR A 19 0.73 14.58 11.13
CA THR A 19 0.31 13.84 9.93
C THR A 19 -0.21 12.45 10.30
N PHE A 20 0.49 11.71 11.17
CA PHE A 20 0.00 10.40 11.63
C PHE A 20 -1.27 10.51 12.47
N LEU A 21 -1.39 11.52 13.33
CA LEU A 21 -2.59 11.73 14.13
C LEU A 21 -3.82 12.00 13.25
N LEU A 22 -3.67 12.84 12.22
CA LEU A 22 -4.74 13.08 11.24
C LEU A 22 -5.15 11.81 10.49
N ILE A 23 -4.18 11.01 10.05
CA ILE A 23 -4.46 9.73 9.40
C ILE A 23 -5.19 8.78 10.36
N ALA A 24 -4.78 8.73 11.63
CA ALA A 24 -5.43 7.88 12.64
C ALA A 24 -6.89 8.31 12.88
N VAL A 25 -7.14 9.61 13.06
CA VAL A 25 -8.50 10.16 13.23
C VAL A 25 -9.35 9.88 12.00
N PHE A 26 -8.80 10.04 10.80
CA PHE A 26 -9.50 9.75 9.56
C PHE A 26 -9.91 8.27 9.45
N ASN A 27 -9.02 7.34 9.82
CA ASN A 27 -9.33 5.91 9.83
C ASN A 27 -10.44 5.59 10.85
N ILE A 28 -10.36 6.12 12.07
CA ILE A 28 -11.39 5.92 13.10
C ILE A 28 -12.74 6.46 12.63
N ALA A 29 -12.75 7.64 11.99
CA ALA A 29 -13.97 8.20 11.42
C ALA A 29 -14.54 7.32 10.30
N GLY A 30 -13.69 6.78 9.42
CA GLY A 30 -14.07 5.85 8.37
C GLY A 30 -14.70 4.57 8.92
N ASP A 31 -14.07 3.95 9.92
CA ASP A 31 -14.60 2.76 10.60
C ASP A 31 -15.93 3.05 11.29
N GLY A 32 -16.03 4.19 11.98
CA GLY A 32 -17.27 4.62 12.63
C GLY A 32 -18.42 4.83 11.64
N ILE A 33 -18.14 5.42 10.49
CA ILE A 33 -19.11 5.57 9.40
C ILE A 33 -19.50 4.18 8.86
N GLY A 34 -18.53 3.29 8.63
CA GLY A 34 -18.78 1.93 8.18
C GLY A 34 -19.73 1.18 9.12
N LEU A 35 -19.48 1.22 10.42
CA LEU A 35 -20.31 0.57 11.43
C LEU A 35 -21.73 1.16 11.51
N PHE A 36 -21.90 2.45 11.26
CA PHE A 36 -23.20 3.11 11.39
C PHE A 36 -24.04 3.06 10.10
N TRP A 37 -23.39 3.10 8.93
CA TRP A 37 -24.08 3.15 7.64
C TRP A 37 -24.15 1.83 6.88
N VAL A 38 -23.25 0.88 7.15
CA VAL A 38 -23.28 -0.41 6.47
C VAL A 38 -24.28 -1.33 7.17
N PRO A 39 -25.36 -1.76 6.49
CA PRO A 39 -26.30 -2.72 7.07
C PRO A 39 -25.61 -4.07 7.30
N ASP A 40 -26.04 -4.81 8.34
CA ASP A 40 -25.56 -6.17 8.63
C ASP A 40 -26.04 -7.13 7.52
N ILE A 41 -25.22 -7.27 6.47
CA ILE A 41 -25.39 -8.27 5.43
C ILE A 41 -24.72 -9.54 5.94
N ARG A 42 -25.51 -10.40 6.58
CA ARG A 42 -25.03 -11.71 7.02
C ARG A 42 -24.73 -12.56 5.81
N ASP A 43 -23.46 -12.84 5.61
CA ASP A 43 -23.01 -13.70 4.53
C ASP A 43 -23.39 -15.15 4.87
N GLU A 44 -24.36 -15.72 4.16
CA GLU A 44 -24.73 -17.14 4.25
C GLU A 44 -23.75 -18.05 3.51
N ALA A 45 -22.54 -17.58 3.22
CA ALA A 45 -21.48 -18.36 2.60
C ALA A 45 -21.10 -19.58 3.48
N LYS A 46 -21.75 -20.72 3.23
CA LYS A 46 -21.44 -22.04 3.82
C LYS A 46 -20.14 -22.66 3.29
N GLY A 47 -19.26 -21.87 2.69
CA GLY A 47 -17.99 -22.33 2.12
C GLY A 47 -16.94 -22.50 3.22
N LYS A 48 -16.28 -23.65 3.28
CA LYS A 48 -15.14 -23.82 4.19
C LYS A 48 -13.99 -22.96 3.69
N LEU A 49 -13.35 -22.17 4.57
CA LEU A 49 -12.13 -21.38 4.25
C LEU A 49 -11.09 -22.18 3.46
N ARG A 50 -10.96 -23.47 3.75
CA ARG A 50 -10.04 -24.39 3.07
C ARG A 50 -10.35 -24.60 1.58
N GLU A 51 -11.61 -24.50 1.16
CA GLU A 51 -12.04 -24.63 -0.24
C GLU A 51 -11.68 -23.39 -1.06
N GLN A 52 -11.64 -22.21 -0.43
CA GLN A 52 -11.18 -20.98 -1.09
C GLN A 52 -9.71 -21.06 -1.50
N PHE A 53 -8.88 -21.86 -0.82
CA PHE A 53 -7.47 -22.08 -1.18
C PHE A 53 -7.24 -23.26 -2.12
N HIS A 54 -8.30 -23.97 -2.55
CA HIS A 54 -8.15 -25.14 -3.41
C HIS A 54 -7.49 -24.81 -4.76
N PHE A 55 -7.73 -23.61 -5.31
CA PHE A 55 -7.13 -23.18 -6.57
C PHE A 55 -5.59 -23.13 -6.52
N LEU A 56 -4.99 -22.88 -5.34
CA LEU A 56 -3.55 -22.87 -5.12
C LEU A 56 -2.86 -24.23 -5.31
N ARG A 57 -3.63 -25.33 -5.43
CA ARG A 57 -3.07 -26.65 -5.76
C ARG A 57 -2.57 -26.72 -7.20
N SER A 58 -3.08 -25.88 -8.08
CA SER A 58 -2.62 -25.81 -9.46
C SER A 58 -1.38 -24.92 -9.58
N PRO A 59 -0.48 -25.16 -10.56
CA PRO A 59 0.71 -24.35 -10.73
C PRO A 59 0.44 -22.95 -11.34
N ALA A 60 -0.70 -22.76 -12.02
CA ALA A 60 -1.01 -21.52 -12.73
C ALA A 60 -1.14 -20.28 -11.81
N PRO A 61 -1.83 -20.32 -10.66
CA PRO A 61 -1.88 -19.20 -9.71
C PRO A 61 -0.51 -18.81 -9.16
N TRP A 62 0.37 -19.77 -8.92
CA TRP A 62 1.73 -19.50 -8.47
C TRP A 62 2.54 -18.73 -9.50
N LEU A 63 2.38 -19.06 -10.79
CA LEU A 63 3.01 -18.31 -11.87
C LEU A 63 2.48 -16.88 -11.97
N ILE A 64 1.17 -16.67 -11.79
CA ILE A 64 0.58 -15.33 -11.76
C ILE A 64 1.15 -14.52 -10.59
N PHE A 65 1.16 -15.10 -9.38
CA PHE A 65 1.74 -14.44 -8.21
C PHE A 65 3.22 -14.14 -8.39
N ALA A 66 4.00 -15.07 -8.94
CA ALA A 66 5.41 -14.84 -9.25
C ALA A 66 5.55 -13.69 -10.26
N ALA A 67 4.79 -13.69 -11.35
CA ALA A 67 4.84 -12.63 -12.35
C ALA A 67 4.47 -11.26 -11.75
N THR A 68 3.41 -11.18 -10.94
CA THR A 68 3.01 -9.95 -10.25
C THR A 68 4.08 -9.52 -9.24
N MET A 69 4.65 -10.47 -8.48
CA MET A 69 5.67 -10.19 -7.49
C MET A 69 6.95 -9.69 -8.13
N PHE A 70 7.48 -10.37 -9.16
CA PHE A 70 8.68 -9.93 -9.88
C PHE A 70 8.45 -8.62 -10.64
N GLY A 71 7.27 -8.42 -11.24
CA GLY A 71 6.91 -7.16 -11.88
C GLY A 71 6.91 -5.98 -10.91
N ASN A 72 6.21 -6.11 -9.78
CA ASN A 72 6.19 -5.05 -8.77
C ASN A 72 7.53 -4.89 -8.06
N ALA A 73 8.22 -5.99 -7.72
CA ALA A 73 9.52 -5.94 -7.06
C ALA A 73 10.58 -5.24 -7.92
N GLY A 74 10.58 -5.46 -9.24
CA GLY A 74 11.46 -4.74 -10.16
C GLY A 74 11.22 -3.24 -10.14
N VAL A 75 9.94 -2.81 -10.17
CA VAL A 75 9.55 -1.41 -10.09
C VAL A 75 9.95 -0.80 -8.74
N PHE A 76 9.69 -1.49 -7.63
CA PHE A 76 10.06 -1.02 -6.29
C PHE A 76 11.58 -0.95 -6.10
N ALA A 77 12.33 -1.94 -6.60
CA ALA A 77 13.79 -1.93 -6.56
C ALA A 77 14.33 -0.72 -7.34
N TRP A 78 13.80 -0.46 -8.53
CA TRP A 78 14.15 0.74 -9.29
C TRP A 78 13.84 2.02 -8.49
N PHE A 79 12.61 2.21 -7.99
CA PHE A 79 12.25 3.40 -7.22
C PHE A 79 13.08 3.58 -5.95
N SER A 80 13.48 2.49 -5.29
CA SER A 80 14.29 2.55 -4.07
C SER A 80 15.73 2.95 -4.34
N TYR A 81 16.28 2.51 -5.49
CA TYR A 81 17.69 2.68 -5.81
C TYR A 81 17.99 3.72 -6.90
N VAL A 82 16.99 4.30 -7.56
CA VAL A 82 17.22 5.30 -8.62
C VAL A 82 18.00 6.52 -8.10
N LYS A 83 17.63 7.06 -6.93
CA LYS A 83 18.30 8.23 -6.34
C LYS A 83 19.76 7.92 -5.94
N PRO A 84 20.06 6.88 -5.13
CA PRO A 84 21.45 6.56 -4.80
C PRO A 84 22.27 6.14 -6.03
N TYR A 85 21.69 5.42 -7.00
CA TYR A 85 22.37 5.07 -8.25
C TYR A 85 22.78 6.34 -9.03
N MET A 86 21.87 7.32 -9.13
CA MET A 86 22.15 8.58 -9.81
C MET A 86 23.28 9.39 -9.14
N MET A 87 23.33 9.38 -7.80
CA MET A 87 24.34 10.14 -7.05
C MET A 87 25.70 9.45 -7.00
N PHE A 88 25.75 8.15 -6.68
CA PHE A 88 27.01 7.45 -6.41
C PHE A 88 27.69 6.87 -7.66
N ILE A 89 26.94 6.59 -8.74
CA ILE A 89 27.49 5.94 -9.93
C ILE A 89 27.56 6.91 -11.12
N SER A 90 26.51 7.69 -11.37
CA SER A 90 26.52 8.67 -12.47
C SER A 90 27.01 10.07 -12.10
N GLY A 91 27.34 10.32 -10.83
CA GLY A 91 27.98 11.57 -10.38
C GLY A 91 27.07 12.80 -10.34
N PHE A 92 25.75 12.64 -10.29
CA PHE A 92 24.85 13.78 -10.13
C PHE A 92 24.88 14.33 -8.70
N SER A 93 25.02 15.66 -8.58
CA SER A 93 24.91 16.39 -7.32
C SER A 93 23.51 16.25 -6.71
N GLU A 94 23.41 15.98 -5.40
CA GLU A 94 22.12 15.94 -4.67
C GLU A 94 21.37 17.28 -4.71
N ARG A 95 22.06 18.36 -5.07
CA ARG A 95 21.56 19.72 -5.03
C ARG A 95 21.70 20.39 -6.40
N ARG A 96 20.60 20.43 -7.14
CA ARG A 96 20.21 21.57 -7.99
C ARG A 96 18.69 21.57 -8.13
#